data_AF-L7VWK5-F1
#
_entry.id   AF-L7VWK5-F1
#
_cell.length_a   1.000
_cell.length_b   1.000
_cell.length_c   1.000
_cell.angle_alpha   90.00
_cell.angle_beta   90.00
_cell.angle_gamma   90.00
#
_symmetry.space_group_name_H-M   'P 1'
#
loop_
_entity.id
_entity.type
_entity.pdbx_description
1 polymer ?
#
loop_
_entity_poly.entity_id
_entity_poly.type
_entity_poly.pdbx_seq_one_letter_code
_entity_poly.pdbx_strand_id
1 'polypeptide(L)'
;MAIKAVLCKNCPWRRNAPKAGEVGGSVPVSQSREHMLQVAHNITEGLRVMQCHKSSDRMPKPCAGFLSVVGYDSIGVRLGVAMGQLDPADVGKPIEGLYSSLPEMVREADHIDLGASCLGSD
;
A
#
# COMPACT_ATOMS: atom_id res chain seq x y z
N MET A 1 16.98 -9.51 8.47
CA MET A 1 16.20 -10.41 7.59
C MET A 1 15.04 -9.58 7.02
N ALA A 2 14.82 -9.63 5.72
CA ALA A 2 13.76 -8.87 5.06
C ALA A 2 12.37 -9.28 5.58
N ILE A 3 11.46 -8.32 5.70
CA ILE A 3 10.09 -8.57 6.16
C ILE A 3 9.26 -9.14 5.01
N LYS A 4 8.68 -10.32 5.22
CA LYS A 4 7.75 -10.93 4.25
C LYS A 4 6.34 -10.37 4.39
N ALA A 5 5.71 -10.10 3.26
CA ALA A 5 4.31 -9.71 3.19
C ALA A 5 3.42 -10.95 3.05
N VAL A 6 2.41 -11.07 3.92
CA VAL A 6 1.46 -12.17 3.90
C VAL A 6 0.06 -11.61 3.74
N LEU A 7 -0.70 -12.13 2.77
CA LEU A 7 -2.10 -11.79 2.62
C LEU A 7 -2.90 -12.38 3.79
N CYS A 8 -3.67 -11.53 4.47
CA CYS A 8 -4.62 -12.00 5.47
C CYS A 8 -6.01 -12.19 4.86
N LYS A 9 -6.84 -13.03 5.50
CA LYS A 9 -8.18 -13.38 5.04
C LYS A 9 -9.13 -12.19 4.90
N ASN A 10 -8.86 -11.10 5.60
CA ASN A 10 -9.73 -9.96 5.72
C ASN A 10 -9.06 -8.68 5.20
N CYS A 11 -8.30 -8.81 4.11
CA CYS A 11 -7.59 -7.72 3.48
C CYS A 11 -8.58 -6.81 2.73
N PRO A 12 -8.73 -5.52 3.10
CA PRO A 12 -9.63 -4.61 2.39
C PRO A 12 -9.01 -4.08 1.09
N TRP A 13 -7.81 -4.55 0.72
CA TRP A 13 -7.12 -4.07 -0.46
C TRP A 13 -7.84 -4.51 -1.73
N ARG A 14 -7.89 -3.61 -2.72
CA ARG A 14 -8.58 -3.81 -3.99
C ARG A 14 -7.64 -3.55 -5.16
N ARG A 15 -7.83 -4.27 -6.27
CA ARG A 15 -7.01 -4.16 -7.48
C ARG A 15 -7.10 -2.78 -8.13
N ASN A 16 -8.26 -2.14 -8.06
CA ASN A 16 -8.46 -0.79 -8.58
C ASN A 16 -8.18 0.32 -7.54
N ALA A 17 -7.51 -0.01 -6.42
CA ALA A 17 -7.16 1.01 -5.43
C ALA A 17 -6.36 2.11 -6.14
N PRO A 18 -6.70 3.39 -5.93
CA PRO A 18 -5.94 4.47 -6.53
C PRO A 18 -4.47 4.33 -6.09
N LYS A 19 -3.56 4.37 -7.06
CA LYS A 19 -2.10 4.28 -6.82
C LYS A 19 -1.56 5.44 -5.97
N ALA A 20 -2.40 6.44 -5.73
CA ALA A 20 -2.20 7.60 -4.88
C ALA A 20 -3.49 7.86 -4.08
N GLY A 21 -3.57 7.29 -2.89
CA GLY A 21 -4.64 7.55 -1.91
C GLY A 21 -4.13 7.74 -0.48
N GLU A 22 -2.82 7.59 -0.27
CA GLU A 22 -2.15 7.83 1.00
C GLU A 22 -0.97 8.77 0.82
N VAL A 23 -0.66 9.54 1.85
CA VAL A 23 0.53 10.41 1.89
C VAL A 23 1.77 9.53 1.72
N GLY A 24 2.47 9.67 0.59
CA GLY A 24 3.63 8.83 0.22
C GLY A 24 3.42 7.81 -0.91
N GLY A 25 2.36 7.96 -1.74
CA GLY A 25 2.02 7.07 -2.85
C GLY A 25 3.06 6.89 -4.00
N SER A 26 2.58 6.47 -5.17
CA SER A 26 3.43 6.25 -6.35
C SER A 26 3.99 7.55 -6.91
N VAL A 27 5.24 7.55 -7.42
CA VAL A 27 5.82 8.73 -8.08
C VAL A 27 5.35 8.75 -9.54
N PRO A 28 4.50 9.71 -9.98
CA PRO A 28 4.10 9.82 -11.38
C PRO A 28 5.33 10.03 -12.26
N VAL A 29 5.40 9.31 -13.38
CA VAL A 29 6.48 9.45 -14.35
C VAL A 29 6.31 10.77 -15.11
N SER A 30 7.36 11.60 -15.15
CA SER A 30 7.42 12.86 -15.89
C SER A 30 8.75 12.96 -16.64
N GLN A 31 8.75 13.66 -17.78
CA GLN A 31 9.95 13.95 -18.55
C GLN A 31 10.76 15.13 -17.98
N SER A 32 10.19 15.93 -17.06
CA SER A 32 10.93 17.00 -16.38
C SER A 32 11.66 16.47 -15.16
N ARG A 33 12.99 16.59 -15.16
CA ARG A 33 13.85 16.18 -14.06
C ARG A 33 13.52 16.96 -12.78
N GLU A 34 13.34 18.27 -12.88
CA GLU A 34 13.04 19.15 -11.75
C GLU A 34 11.70 18.77 -11.11
N HIS A 35 10.69 18.50 -11.95
CA HIS A 35 9.40 18.02 -11.47
C HIS A 35 9.51 16.66 -10.79
N MET A 36 10.25 15.71 -11.38
CA MET A 36 10.49 14.40 -10.80
C MET A 36 11.20 14.49 -9.44
N LEU A 37 12.19 15.38 -9.30
CA LEU A 37 12.90 15.61 -8.04
C LEU A 37 11.99 16.20 -6.97
N GLN A 38 11.19 17.21 -7.31
CA GLN A 38 10.23 17.83 -6.38
C GLN A 38 9.17 16.83 -5.91
N VAL A 39 8.61 16.06 -6.84
CA VAL A 39 7.60 15.03 -6.54
C VAL A 39 8.21 13.92 -5.69
N ALA A 40 9.41 13.44 -6.02
CA ALA A 40 10.11 12.46 -5.20
C ALA A 40 10.38 13.00 -3.79
N HIS A 41 10.90 14.22 -3.65
CA HIS A 41 11.12 14.86 -2.34
C HIS A 41 9.84 14.89 -1.50
N ASN A 42 8.74 15.39 -2.06
CA ASN A 42 7.47 15.51 -1.35
C ASN A 42 6.86 14.16 -0.94
N ILE A 43 7.15 13.09 -1.70
CA ILE A 43 6.62 11.74 -1.47
C ILE A 43 7.55 10.92 -0.55
N THR A 44 8.84 11.25 -0.49
CA THR A 44 9.87 10.44 0.21
C THR A 44 10.18 10.92 1.62
N GLU A 45 9.60 12.02 2.11
CA GLU A 45 9.67 12.38 3.54
C GLU A 45 9.15 11.21 4.42
N GLY A 46 10.09 10.39 4.89
CA GLY A 46 9.85 9.28 5.81
C GLY A 46 9.67 7.88 5.20
N LEU A 47 10.06 7.61 3.94
CA LEU A 47 10.00 6.27 3.32
C LEU A 47 8.65 5.56 3.58
N ARG A 48 7.54 6.21 3.25
CA ARG A 48 6.21 5.69 3.56
C ARG A 48 5.88 4.53 2.62
N VAL A 49 5.67 3.35 3.19
CA VAL A 49 5.05 2.20 2.51
C VAL A 49 3.76 1.92 3.25
N MET A 50 2.69 1.61 2.51
CA MET A 50 1.40 1.25 3.10
C MET A 50 1.58 0.10 4.10
N GLN A 51 1.22 0.38 5.35
CA GLN A 51 1.29 -0.57 6.44
C GLN A 51 0.12 -1.56 6.35
N CYS A 52 0.36 -2.82 6.69
CA CYS A 52 -0.71 -3.81 6.79
C CYS A 52 -1.68 -3.43 7.92
N HIS A 53 -3.00 -3.46 7.68
CA HIS A 53 -4.04 -3.16 8.68
C HIS A 53 -4.08 -4.15 9.86
N LYS A 54 -3.38 -5.29 9.75
CA LYS A 54 -3.18 -6.27 10.85
C LYS A 54 -1.84 -6.11 11.56
N SER A 55 -1.00 -5.17 11.14
CA SER A 55 0.24 -4.84 11.84
C SER A 55 0.06 -3.65 12.78
N SER A 56 1.02 -3.42 13.66
CA SER A 56 1.04 -2.29 14.58
C SER A 56 2.36 -1.54 14.46
N ASP A 57 2.44 -0.34 15.01
CA ASP A 57 3.66 0.48 14.95
C ASP A 57 4.85 -0.17 15.66
N ARG A 58 4.59 -1.07 16.61
CA ARG A 58 5.63 -1.85 17.29
C ARG A 58 6.23 -2.95 16.40
N MET A 59 5.48 -3.42 15.41
CA MET A 59 5.93 -4.46 14.47
C MET A 59 5.29 -4.21 13.10
N PRO A 60 5.73 -3.14 12.39
CA PRO A 60 5.13 -2.76 11.14
C PRO A 60 5.42 -3.82 10.08
N LYS A 61 4.41 -4.15 9.27
CA LYS A 61 4.57 -5.04 8.11
C LYS A 61 4.08 -4.33 6.86
N PRO A 62 4.74 -4.53 5.71
CA PRO A 62 4.23 -3.99 4.45
C PRO A 62 2.89 -4.66 4.09
N CYS A 63 1.97 -3.89 3.52
CA CYS A 63 0.71 -4.42 3.02
C CYS A 63 0.94 -5.28 1.77
N ALA A 64 0.57 -6.57 1.84
CA ALA A 64 0.70 -7.50 0.71
C ALA A 64 -0.10 -7.07 -0.53
N GLY A 65 -1.31 -6.53 -0.33
CA GLY A 65 -2.12 -6.00 -1.44
C GLY A 65 -1.47 -4.80 -2.13
N PHE A 66 -0.88 -3.88 -1.34
CA PHE A 66 -0.13 -2.75 -1.88
C PHE A 66 1.11 -3.19 -2.66
N LEU A 67 1.91 -4.12 -2.10
CA LEU A 67 3.07 -4.66 -2.81
C LEU A 67 2.68 -5.40 -4.10
N SER A 68 1.53 -6.08 -4.11
CA SER A 68 1.01 -6.78 -5.28
C SER A 68 0.55 -5.83 -6.38
N VAL A 69 -0.22 -4.79 -6.03
CA VAL A 69 -0.90 -3.91 -7.01
C VAL A 69 -0.07 -2.69 -7.39
N VAL A 70 0.58 -2.04 -6.42
CA VAL A 70 1.41 -0.84 -6.63
C VAL A 70 2.86 -1.23 -6.84
N GLY A 71 3.39 -2.10 -5.98
CA GLY A 71 4.74 -2.64 -6.10
C GLY A 71 5.81 -1.57 -6.38
N TYR A 72 6.62 -1.79 -7.42
CA TYR A 72 7.75 -0.93 -7.76
C TYR A 72 7.38 0.47 -8.28
N ASP A 73 6.10 0.75 -8.56
CA ASP A 73 5.65 2.12 -8.85
C ASP A 73 5.86 3.05 -7.64
N SER A 74 5.85 2.49 -6.42
CA SER A 74 6.20 3.20 -5.19
C SER A 74 7.72 3.35 -5.04
N ILE A 75 8.18 4.59 -4.85
CA ILE A 75 9.58 4.87 -4.50
C ILE A 75 9.96 4.31 -3.13
N GLY A 76 9.02 4.32 -2.16
CA GLY A 76 9.20 3.71 -0.85
C GLY A 76 9.47 2.20 -0.95
N VAL A 77 8.76 1.50 -1.85
CA VAL A 77 9.00 0.07 -2.10
C VAL A 77 10.37 -0.16 -2.76
N ARG A 78 10.72 0.64 -3.78
CA ARG A 78 12.04 0.55 -4.43
C ARG A 78 13.18 0.73 -3.43
N LEU A 79 13.11 1.76 -2.59
CA LEU A 79 14.11 2.03 -1.56
C LEU A 79 14.11 0.95 -0.47
N GLY A 80 12.94 0.51 0.00
CA GLY A 80 12.82 -0.56 1.01
C GLY A 80 13.42 -1.90 0.54
N VAL A 81 13.25 -2.25 -0.74
CA VAL A 81 13.91 -3.42 -1.33
C VAL A 81 15.43 -3.21 -1.43
N ALA A 82 15.88 -2.05 -1.93
CA ALA A 82 17.31 -1.75 -2.06
C ALA A 82 18.04 -1.75 -0.71
N MET A 83 17.35 -1.37 0.36
CA MET A 83 17.85 -1.39 1.74
C MET A 83 17.71 -2.75 2.44
N GLY A 84 17.15 -3.77 1.76
CA GLY A 84 16.93 -5.10 2.33
C GLY A 84 15.86 -5.18 3.42
N GLN A 85 14.99 -4.17 3.50
CA GLN A 85 13.89 -4.09 4.47
C GLN A 85 12.66 -4.87 3.97
N LEU A 86 12.45 -4.92 2.66
CA LEU A 86 11.37 -5.65 1.99
C LEU A 86 11.93 -6.83 1.20
N ASP A 87 11.20 -7.96 1.21
CA ASP A 87 11.54 -9.11 0.38
C ASP A 87 11.16 -8.83 -1.09
N PRO A 88 12.12 -8.81 -2.04
CA PRO A 88 11.82 -8.56 -3.45
C PRO A 88 10.85 -9.59 -4.04
N ALA A 89 10.78 -10.81 -3.50
CA ALA A 89 9.87 -11.85 -3.99
C ALA A 89 8.38 -11.55 -3.73
N ASP A 90 8.09 -10.60 -2.83
CA ASP A 90 6.72 -10.19 -2.52
C ASP A 90 6.22 -9.01 -3.37
N VAL A 91 7.11 -8.33 -4.09
CA VAL A 91 6.78 -7.13 -4.88
C VAL A 91 6.26 -7.52 -6.26
N GLY A 92 5.05 -7.05 -6.62
CA GLY A 92 4.39 -7.38 -7.88
C GLY A 92 3.86 -8.81 -7.95
N LYS A 93 3.98 -9.60 -6.87
CA LYS A 93 3.43 -10.95 -6.78
C LYS A 93 1.91 -10.89 -6.95
N PRO A 94 1.32 -11.58 -7.96
CA PRO A 94 -0.13 -11.64 -8.11
C PRO A 94 -0.77 -12.30 -6.89
N ILE A 95 -1.85 -11.71 -6.41
CA ILE A 95 -2.63 -12.26 -5.31
C ILE A 95 -4.05 -12.53 -5.81
N GLU A 96 -4.41 -13.81 -5.81
CA GLU A 96 -5.79 -14.25 -6.02
C GLU A 96 -6.64 -13.90 -4.79
N GLY A 97 -7.89 -13.49 -5.02
CA GLY A 97 -8.82 -13.11 -3.94
C GLY A 97 -8.77 -11.65 -3.49
N LEU A 98 -7.99 -10.78 -4.16
CA LEU A 98 -8.16 -9.33 -3.99
C LEU A 98 -9.43 -8.86 -4.70
N TYR A 99 -10.23 -8.03 -4.01
CA TYR A 99 -11.41 -7.39 -4.58
C TYR A 99 -11.03 -6.61 -5.84
N SER A 100 -11.88 -6.63 -6.86
CA SER A 100 -11.67 -5.82 -8.08
C SER A 100 -12.02 -4.35 -7.86
N SER A 101 -12.98 -4.04 -6.98
CA SER A 101 -13.53 -2.69 -6.82
C SER A 101 -13.94 -2.33 -5.39
N LEU A 102 -14.14 -1.04 -5.13
CA LEU A 102 -14.69 -0.57 -3.85
C LEU A 102 -16.12 -1.10 -3.61
N PRO A 103 -17.06 -1.05 -4.58
CA PRO A 103 -18.40 -1.62 -4.37
C PRO A 103 -18.41 -3.13 -4.08
N GLU A 104 -17.53 -3.91 -4.70
CA GLU A 104 -17.36 -5.34 -4.41
C GLU A 104 -16.84 -5.54 -2.99
N MET A 105 -15.76 -4.84 -2.63
CA MET A 105 -15.20 -4.91 -1.27
C MET A 105 -16.25 -4.54 -0.21
N VAL A 106 -17.03 -3.48 -0.39
CA VAL A 106 -18.09 -3.10 0.56
C VAL A 106 -19.17 -4.19 0.68
N ARG A 107 -19.50 -4.87 -0.42
CA ARG A 107 -20.56 -5.90 -0.46
C ARG A 107 -20.11 -7.22 0.16
N GLU A 108 -18.87 -7.60 -0.08
CA GLU A 108 -18.38 -8.96 0.18
C GLU A 108 -17.50 -9.06 1.42
N ALA A 109 -16.93 -7.93 1.88
CA ALA A 109 -16.13 -7.92 3.09
C ALA A 109 -17.04 -8.00 4.32
N ASP A 110 -17.31 -9.23 4.76
CA ASP A 110 -18.03 -9.62 5.98
C ASP A 110 -17.48 -9.03 7.29
N HIS A 111 -16.33 -8.35 7.23
CA HIS A 111 -15.56 -7.81 8.34
C HIS A 111 -15.36 -6.30 8.29
N ILE A 112 -15.92 -5.61 7.28
CA ILE A 112 -15.89 -4.14 7.23
C ILE A 112 -17.17 -3.64 7.89
N ASP A 113 -17.09 -3.36 9.19
CA ASP A 113 -18.15 -2.67 9.91
C ASP A 113 -18.12 -1.18 9.53
N LEU A 114 -18.88 -0.81 8.48
CA LEU A 114 -19.06 0.59 8.07
C LEU A 114 -19.91 1.39 9.09
N GLY A 115 -20.36 0.77 10.19
CA GLY A 115 -21.38 1.29 11.09
C GLY A 115 -20.90 1.91 12.41
N ALA A 116 -19.60 1.95 12.73
CA ALA A 116 -19.17 2.36 14.08
C ALA A 116 -18.20 3.55 14.20
N SER A 117 -17.59 4.06 13.12
CA SER A 117 -16.57 5.13 13.25
C SER A 117 -16.63 6.25 12.22
N CYS A 118 -17.64 6.30 11.35
CA CYS A 118 -17.75 7.33 10.30
C CYS A 118 -18.83 8.38 10.56
N LEU A 119 -19.63 8.21 11.62
CA LEU A 119 -20.49 9.27 12.15
C LEU A 119 -19.77 9.86 13.35
N GLY A 120 -19.26 11.08 13.17
CA GLY A 120 -18.54 11.81 14.20
C GLY A 120 -19.33 11.84 15.52
N SER A 121 -18.60 11.68 16.62
CA SER A 121 -19.05 12.26 17.88
C SER A 121 -18.59 13.72 17.86
N ASP A 122 -19.54 14.61 18.10
CA ASP A 122 -19.38 16.06 18.22
C ASP A 122 -18.26 16.48 19.20
#